data_AF-T0ZH36-F1
#
_entry.id   AF-T0ZH36-F1
#
_cell.length_a   1.000
_cell.length_b   1.000
_cell.length_c   1.000
_cell.angle_alpha   90.00
_cell.angle_beta   90.00
_cell.angle_gamma   90.00
#
_symmetry.space_group_name_H-M   'P 1'
#
loop_
_entity.id
_entity.type
_entity.pdbx_description
1 polymer ?
#
loop_
_entity_poly.entity_id
_entity_poly.type
_entity_poly.pdbx_seq_one_letter_code
_entity_poly.pdbx_strand_id
1 'polypeptide(L)'
;SDHDAQYRFFRSLINRDDFLLFDLSSIFSRSQNVNLAEKGYNHEHRNVDEIGFAMIFSGKRPLPVILDPIPGSARDMKAYDSIVE
;
A
#
# COMPACT_ATOMS: atom_id res chain seq x y z
N SER A 1 -15.36 3.72 10.96
CA SER A 1 -14.13 3.55 11.77
C SER A 1 -13.10 4.59 11.33
N ASP A 2 -11.95 4.69 12.01
CA ASP A 2 -10.84 5.56 11.56
C ASP A 2 -10.38 5.18 10.14
N HIS A 3 -10.40 3.88 9.82
CA HIS A 3 -10.12 3.36 8.48
C HIS A 3 -11.07 3.94 7.42
N ASP A 4 -12.39 3.92 7.67
CA ASP A 4 -13.37 4.48 6.71
C ASP A 4 -13.21 6.00 6.52
N ALA A 5 -12.73 6.71 7.55
CA ALA A 5 -12.48 8.15 7.46
C ALA A 5 -11.23 8.44 6.62
N GLN A 6 -10.15 7.69 6.84
CA GLN A 6 -8.92 7.77 6.02
C GLN A 6 -9.22 7.44 4.57
N TYR A 7 -9.93 6.34 4.31
CA TYR A 7 -10.33 5.94 2.97
C TYR A 7 -11.14 7.02 2.24
N ARG A 8 -12.12 7.63 2.91
CA ARG A 8 -12.93 8.73 2.33
C ARG A 8 -12.09 9.97 2.06
N PHE A 9 -11.18 10.33 2.96
CA PHE A 9 -10.25 11.44 2.74
C PHE A 9 -9.38 11.19 1.51
N PHE A 10 -8.76 10.02 1.43
CA PHE A 10 -7.89 9.61 0.33
C PHE A 10 -8.62 9.55 -1.01
N ARG A 11 -9.81 8.93 -1.07
CA ARG A 11 -10.66 8.97 -2.27
C ARG A 11 -11.06 10.39 -2.68
N SER A 12 -11.20 11.34 -1.75
CA SER A 12 -11.50 12.74 -2.10
C SER A 12 -10.34 13.46 -2.81
N LEU A 13 -9.12 12.93 -2.73
CA LEU A 13 -7.95 13.46 -3.42
C LEU A 13 -7.86 12.98 -4.88
N ILE A 14 -8.66 12.00 -5.28
CA ILE A 14 -8.73 11.49 -6.65
C ILE A 14 -9.52 12.48 -7.52
N ASN A 15 -8.93 12.89 -8.64
CA ASN A 15 -9.61 13.74 -9.64
C ASN A 15 -9.97 12.91 -10.87
N ARG A 16 -11.15 13.15 -11.46
CA ARG A 16 -11.66 12.41 -12.62
C ARG A 16 -10.80 12.59 -13.88
N ASP A 17 -10.13 13.72 -14.01
CA ASP A 17 -9.22 13.98 -15.13
C ASP A 17 -7.78 13.53 -14.85
N ASP A 18 -7.53 12.81 -13.76
CA ASP A 18 -6.21 12.34 -13.37
C ASP A 18 -5.92 10.94 -13.91
N PHE A 19 -4.64 10.61 -14.02
CA PHE A 19 -4.21 9.22 -14.14
C PHE A 19 -3.56 8.83 -12.82
N LEU A 20 -3.81 7.59 -12.39
CA LEU A 20 -3.28 7.09 -11.13
C LEU A 20 -2.01 6.29 -11.40
N LEU A 21 -0.97 6.57 -10.63
CA LEU A 21 0.24 5.78 -10.58
C LEU A 21 0.10 4.80 -9.43
N PHE A 22 0.24 3.51 -9.71
CA PHE A 22 0.17 2.45 -8.73
C PHE A 22 1.54 1.80 -8.59
N ASP A 23 1.98 1.59 -7.36
CA ASP A 23 3.18 0.83 -7.05
C ASP A 23 2.98 -0.01 -5.79
N LEU A 24 3.69 -1.13 -5.73
CA LEU A 24 3.81 -1.93 -4.51
C LEU A 24 5.18 -1.73 -3.90
N SER A 25 5.20 -1.49 -2.60
CA SER A 25 6.44 -1.27 -1.86
C SER A 25 6.45 -2.02 -0.54
N SER A 26 7.61 -2.05 0.12
CA SER A 26 7.85 -2.82 1.33
C SER A 26 8.71 -2.04 2.33
N ILE A 27 8.27 -1.99 3.59
CA ILE A 27 9.07 -1.48 4.71
C ILE A 27 9.62 -2.67 5.48
N PHE A 28 10.95 -2.78 5.56
CA PHE A 28 11.62 -3.81 6.36
C PHE A 28 11.74 -3.37 7.81
N SER A 29 11.47 -4.29 8.73
CA SER A 29 11.58 -4.04 10.16
C SER A 29 12.25 -5.21 10.89
N ARG A 30 12.98 -4.90 11.96
CA ARG A 30 13.47 -5.89 12.95
C ARG A 30 12.77 -5.76 14.30
N SER A 31 11.79 -4.87 14.40
CA SER A 31 11.01 -4.71 15.62
C SER A 31 10.10 -5.91 15.81
N GLN A 32 10.06 -6.45 17.04
CA GLN A 32 9.24 -7.64 17.34
C GLN A 32 7.76 -7.33 17.60
N ASN A 33 7.39 -6.04 17.66
CA ASN A 33 6.06 -5.59 18.09
C ASN A 33 5.27 -4.90 16.97
N VAL A 34 5.61 -5.16 15.71
CA VAL A 34 4.88 -4.61 14.57
C VAL A 34 4.04 -5.73 13.94
N ASN A 35 2.78 -5.83 14.35
CA ASN A 35 1.87 -6.92 13.93
C ASN A 35 1.54 -6.92 12.43
N LEU A 36 1.81 -5.82 11.73
CA LEU A 36 1.65 -5.71 10.27
C LEU A 36 2.85 -6.27 9.50
N ALA A 37 3.98 -6.53 10.18
CA ALA A 37 5.16 -7.06 9.52
C ALA A 37 5.02 -8.59 9.44
N GLU A 38 4.94 -9.09 8.22
CA GLU A 38 4.86 -10.52 7.92
C GLU A 38 6.25 -11.06 7.58
N LYS A 39 6.46 -12.37 7.77
CA LYS A 39 7.71 -13.01 7.37
C LYS A 39 7.85 -12.98 5.85
N GLY A 40 8.72 -12.10 5.36
CA GLY A 40 9.08 -11.99 3.95
C GLY A 40 10.34 -12.76 3.59
N TYR A 41 10.47 -13.10 2.31
CA TYR A 41 11.74 -13.46 1.69
C TYR A 41 12.12 -12.35 0.73
N ASN A 42 13.06 -11.49 1.13
CA ASN A 42 13.56 -10.47 0.21
C ASN A 42 14.32 -11.14 -0.96
N HIS A 43 14.59 -10.40 -2.05
CA HIS A 43 15.32 -10.95 -3.21
C HIS A 43 16.70 -11.53 -2.83
N GLU A 44 17.29 -11.06 -1.74
CA GLU A 44 18.57 -11.54 -1.20
C GLU A 44 18.44 -12.79 -0.30
N HIS A 45 17.26 -13.42 -0.23
CA HIS A 45 16.94 -14.58 0.60
C HIS A 45 17.18 -14.37 2.11
N ARG A 46 17.15 -13.14 2.59
CA ARG A 46 17.26 -12.82 4.02
C ARG A 46 15.88 -12.88 4.66
N ASN A 47 15.79 -13.61 5.78
CA ASN A 47 14.61 -13.63 6.64
C ASN A 47 14.55 -12.31 7.43
N VAL A 48 13.84 -11.33 6.88
CA VAL A 48 13.54 -10.05 7.53
C VAL A 48 12.06 -9.79 7.37
N ASP A 49 11.39 -9.45 8.47
CA ASP A 49 9.96 -9.17 8.43
C ASP A 49 9.71 -7.87 7.65
N GLU A 50 8.67 -7.88 6.84
CA GLU A 50 8.32 -6.79 5.94
C GLU A 50 6.85 -6.43 6.05
N ILE A 51 6.56 -5.13 5.93
CA ILE A 51 5.22 -4.61 5.78
C ILE A 51 5.05 -4.30 4.31
N GLY A 52 4.24 -5.10 3.61
CA GLY A 52 3.82 -4.79 2.25
C GLY A 52 2.79 -3.67 2.27
N PHE A 53 2.87 -2.75 1.31
CA PHE A 53 1.86 -1.71 1.15
C PHE A 53 1.69 -1.32 -0.31
N ALA A 54 0.46 -0.95 -0.64
CA ALA A 54 0.10 -0.39 -1.91
C ALA A 54 0.10 1.14 -1.83
N MET A 55 0.70 1.74 -2.84
CA MET A 55 0.78 3.19 -3.02
C MET A 55 0.03 3.59 -4.26
N ILE A 56 -0.92 4.52 -4.11
CA ILE A 56 -1.54 5.19 -5.26
C ILE A 56 -1.25 6.67 -5.21
N PHE A 57 -0.74 7.19 -6.32
CA PHE A 57 -0.39 8.59 -6.50
C PHE A 57 -1.20 9.21 -7.62
N SER A 58 -1.52 10.48 -7.45
CA SER A 58 -1.99 11.30 -8.56
C SER A 58 -0.82 11.54 -9.53
N GLY A 59 -1.06 11.33 -10.82
CA GLY A 59 -0.08 11.58 -11.87
C GLY A 59 0.04 13.06 -12.22
N LYS A 60 -1.04 13.83 -12.06
CA LYS A 60 -1.05 15.27 -12.31
C LYS A 60 -0.68 16.12 -11.09
N ARG A 61 -0.92 15.61 -9.88
CA ARG A 61 -0.57 16.26 -8.61
C ARG A 61 0.38 15.34 -7.85
N PRO A 62 1.58 15.77 -7.44
CA PRO A 62 2.56 14.90 -6.79
C PRO A 62 2.19 14.63 -5.33
N LEU A 63 1.04 13.99 -5.09
CA LEU A 63 0.51 13.68 -3.78
C LEU A 63 0.01 12.23 -3.72
N PRO A 64 0.21 11.54 -2.58
CA PRO A 64 -0.37 10.23 -2.34
C PRO A 64 -1.89 10.38 -2.22
N VAL A 65 -2.61 9.59 -3.01
CA VAL A 65 -4.07 9.52 -2.93
C VAL A 65 -4.54 8.29 -2.18
N ILE A 66 -3.74 7.22 -2.05
CA ILE A 66 -3.99 6.06 -1.17
C ILE A 66 -2.67 5.50 -0.66
N LEU A 67 -2.63 5.09 0.61
CA LEU A 67 -1.53 4.35 1.23
C LEU A 67 -2.11 3.29 2.17
N ASP A 68 -2.15 2.03 1.72
CA ASP A 68 -2.77 0.95 2.48
C ASP A 68 -1.81 -0.25 2.65
N PRO A 69 -1.70 -0.81 3.86
CA PRO A 69 -0.96 -2.05 4.07
C PRO A 69 -1.67 -3.21 3.36
N ILE A 70 -0.89 -4.08 2.71
CA ILE A 70 -1.39 -5.27 2.03
C ILE A 70 -0.77 -6.53 2.63
N PRO A 71 -1.47 -7.67 2.62
CA PRO A 71 -0.88 -8.95 3.00
C PRO A 71 0.35 -9.22 2.12
N GLY A 72 1.43 -9.76 2.69
CA GLY A 72 2.69 -10.01 1.98
C GLY A 72 2.57 -11.03 0.83
N SER A 73 1.47 -11.79 0.80
CA SER A 73 1.14 -12.75 -0.27
C SER A 73 0.15 -12.21 -1.33
N ALA A 74 -0.28 -10.95 -1.22
CA ALA A 74 -1.23 -10.37 -2.16
C ALA A 74 -0.57 -10.17 -3.54
N ARG A 75 -1.18 -10.72 -4.59
CA ARG A 75 -0.77 -10.47 -5.98
C ARG A 75 -1.21 -9.08 -6.42
N ASP A 76 -0.37 -8.38 -7.17
CA ASP A 76 -0.51 -6.98 -7.59
C ASP A 76 -1.91 -6.60 -8.08
N MET A 77 -2.51 -7.39 -8.98
CA MET A 77 -3.86 -7.10 -9.49
C MET A 77 -4.94 -7.21 -8.41
N LYS A 78 -4.83 -8.17 -7.49
CA LYS A 78 -5.82 -8.30 -6.40
C LYS A 78 -5.72 -7.16 -5.40
N ALA A 79 -4.51 -6.67 -5.15
CA ALA A 79 -4.29 -5.50 -4.32
C ALA A 79 -4.90 -4.25 -4.99
N TYR A 80 -4.63 -4.05 -6.29
CA TYR A 80 -5.25 -2.97 -7.06
C TYR A 80 -6.79 -3.04 -7.05
N ASP A 81 -7.38 -4.19 -7.40
CA ASP A 81 -8.84 -4.37 -7.43
C ASP A 81 -9.46 -4.07 -6.06
N SER A 82 -8.84 -4.52 -4.98
CA SER A 82 -9.33 -4.27 -3.61
C SER A 82 -9.33 -2.81 -3.16
N ILE A 83 -8.53 -1.96 -3.83
CA ILE A 83 -8.36 -0.55 -3.49
C ILE A 83 -9.21 0.34 -4.41
N VAL A 84 -9.30 -0.03 -5.69
CA VAL A 84 -9.96 0.76 -6.73
C VAL A 84 -11.47 0.47 -6.83
N GLU A 85 -11.93 -0.74 -6.51
CA GLU A 85 -13.37 -1.04 -6.36
C GLU A 85 -13.90 -0.48 -5.03
#